data_AF-A0A942JI35-F1
#
_entry.id   AF-A0A942JI35-F1
#
_cell.length_a   1.000
_cell.length_b   1.000
_cell.length_c   1.000
_cell.angle_alpha   90.00
_cell.angle_beta   90.00
_cell.angle_gamma   90.00
#
_symmetry.space_group_name_H-M   'P 1'
#
loop_
_entity.id
_entity.type
_entity.pdbx_description
1 polymer ?
#
loop_
_entity_poly.entity_id
_entity_poly.type
_entity_poly.pdbx_seq_one_letter_code
_entity_poly.pdbx_strand_id
1 'polypeptide(L)' 'MTRAEYCRLVRRGIINQRSAMLGFRALARQAPNADVRDTMLLLAHYAHHNHRYLMRQLDRYCLLLNGTTVL' A
#
# COMPACT_ATOMS: atom_id res chain seq x y z
N MET A 1 -7.23 -13.68 16.08
CA MET A 1 -6.21 -12.87 15.37
C MET A 1 -5.43 -12.08 16.40
N THR A 2 -4.13 -12.34 16.55
CA THR A 2 -3.25 -11.67 17.51
C THR A 2 -2.73 -10.34 16.96
N ARG A 3 -2.22 -9.49 17.85
CA ARG A 3 -1.55 -8.22 17.49
C ARG A 3 -0.39 -8.43 16.50
N ALA A 4 0.42 -9.46 16.74
CA ALA A 4 1.53 -9.81 15.88
C ALA A 4 1.06 -10.28 14.49
N GLU A 5 -0.04 -11.05 14.42
CA GLU A 5 -0.64 -11.47 13.15
C GLU A 5 -1.17 -10.29 12.34
N TYR A 6 -1.88 -9.37 12.99
CA TYR A 6 -2.38 -8.15 12.34
C TYR A 6 -1.22 -7.31 11.77
N CYS A 7 -0.20 -7.03 12.58
CA CYS A 7 0.98 -6.28 12.12
C CYS A 7 1.69 -6.97 10.95
N ARG A 8 1.81 -8.32 10.96
CA ARG A 8 2.39 -9.07 9.84
C ARG A 8 1.55 -8.93 8.56
N LEU A 9 0.23 -9.05 8.66
CA LEU A 9 -0.67 -8.90 7.51
C LEU A 9 -0.61 -7.50 6.92
N VAL A 10 -0.66 -6.46 7.75
CA VAL A 10 -0.58 -5.06 7.30
C VAL A 10 0.77 -4.77 6.65
N ARG A 11 1.90 -5.19 7.25
CA ARG A 11 3.24 -5.03 6.66
C ARG A 11 3.36 -5.76 5.32
N ARG A 12 2.82 -6.96 5.20
CA ARG A 12 2.78 -7.69 3.92
C ARG A 12 1.97 -6.92 2.87
N GLY A 13 0.82 -6.37 3.25
CA GLY A 13 0.01 -5.51 2.39
C GLY A 13 0.78 -4.27 1.91
N ILE A 14 1.49 -3.58 2.81
CA ILE A 14 2.32 -2.40 2.49
C ILE A 14 3.36 -2.73 1.42
N ILE A 15 4.08 -3.85 1.60
CA ILE A 15 5.10 -4.32 0.66
C ILE A 15 4.46 -4.66 -0.69
N ASN A 16 3.36 -5.41 -0.69
CA ASN A 16 2.67 -5.79 -1.93
C ASN A 16 2.20 -4.56 -2.71
N GLN A 17 1.61 -3.56 -2.06
CA GLN A 17 1.16 -2.33 -2.72
C GLN A 17 2.33 -1.51 -3.27
N ARG A 18 3.47 -1.48 -2.56
CA ARG A 18 4.69 -0.84 -3.07
C ARG A 18 5.22 -1.55 -4.31
N SER A 19 5.31 -2.88 -4.29
CA SER A 19 5.74 -3.68 -5.43
C SER A 19 4.81 -3.52 -6.64
N ALA A 20 3.49 -3.53 -6.41
CA ALA A 20 2.50 -3.31 -7.45
C ALA A 20 2.65 -1.92 -8.09
N MET A 21 2.79 -0.86 -7.27
CA MET A 21 3.04 0.50 -7.77
C MET A 21 4.28 0.57 -8.67
N LEU A 22 5.39 -0.05 -8.25
CA LEU A 22 6.63 -0.08 -9.04
C LEU A 22 6.46 -0.89 -10.33
N GLY A 23 5.77 -2.04 -10.27
CA GLY A 23 5.47 -2.88 -11.41
C GLY A 23 4.62 -2.15 -12.46
N PHE A 24 3.51 -1.53 -12.05
CA PHE A 24 2.66 -0.75 -12.94
C PHE A 24 3.40 0.43 -13.58
N ARG A 25 4.26 1.14 -12.83
CA ARG A 25 5.12 2.20 -13.40
C ARG A 25 6.13 1.66 -14.40
N ALA A 26 6.67 0.46 -14.18
CA ALA A 26 7.55 -0.18 -15.15
C ALA A 26 6.81 -0.57 -16.44
N LEU A 27 5.61 -1.15 -16.31
CA LEU A 27 4.75 -1.49 -17.45
C LEU A 27 4.29 -0.25 -18.22
N ALA A 28 3.95 0.84 -17.54
CA ALA A 28 3.59 2.10 -18.20
C ALA A 28 4.72 2.63 -19.10
N ARG A 29 6.00 2.44 -18.72
CA ARG A 29 7.16 2.84 -19.54
C ARG A 29 7.33 1.98 -20.80
N GLN A 30 6.78 0.77 -20.81
CA GLN A 30 6.86 -0.19 -21.90
C GLN A 30 5.53 -0.31 -22.67
N ALA A 31 4.56 0.54 -22.37
CA ALA A 31 3.21 0.43 -22.91
C ALA A 31 3.20 0.67 -24.43
N PRO A 32 2.47 -0.15 -25.20
CA PRO A 32 2.44 -0.07 -26.66
C PRO A 32 1.66 1.14 -27.19
N ASN A 33 0.81 1.76 -26.37
CA ASN A 33 0.00 2.92 -26.72
C ASN A 33 -0.38 3.74 -25.47
N ALA A 34 -0.99 4.91 -25.70
CA ALA A 34 -1.38 5.84 -24.65
C ALA A 34 -2.43 5.24 -23.70
N ASP A 35 -3.44 4.54 -24.21
CA ASP A 35 -4.52 3.98 -23.37
C ASP A 35 -4.00 2.96 -22.36
N VAL A 36 -3.10 2.06 -22.81
CA VAL A 36 -2.46 1.07 -21.92
C VAL A 36 -1.55 1.77 -20.92
N ARG A 37 -0.78 2.77 -21.37
CA ARG A 37 0.10 3.56 -20.48
C ARG A 37 -0.72 4.22 -19.37
N ASP A 38 -1.80 4.89 -19.73
CA ASP A 38 -2.60 5.68 -18.81
C ASP A 38 -3.37 4.77 -17.83
N THR A 39 -3.81 3.60 -18.31
CA THR A 39 -4.35 2.54 -17.44
C THR A 39 -3.31 2.06 -16.43
N MET A 40 -2.08 1.78 -16.86
CA MET A 40 -1.01 1.35 -15.95
C MET A 40 -0.65 2.45 -14.93
N LEU A 41 -0.64 3.72 -15.33
CA LEU A 41 -0.41 4.85 -14.43
C LEU A 41 -1.54 5.00 -13.40
N LEU A 42 -2.80 4.81 -13.81
CA LEU A 42 -3.95 4.81 -12.91
C LEU A 42 -3.86 3.68 -11.87
N LEU A 43 -3.50 2.47 -12.30
CA LEU A 43 -3.27 1.35 -11.39
C LEU A 43 -2.12 1.62 -10.41
N ALA A 44 -1.03 2.24 -10.89
CA ALA A 44 0.06 2.67 -10.01
C ALA A 44 -0.39 3.70 -8.98
N HIS A 45 -1.28 4.62 -9.35
CA HIS A 45 -1.87 5.60 -8.45
C HIS A 45 -2.69 4.94 -7.34
N TYR A 46 -3.58 4.00 -7.69
CA TYR A 46 -4.35 3.25 -6.69
C TYR A 46 -3.47 2.42 -5.76
N ALA A 47 -2.44 1.76 -6.28
CA ALA A 47 -1.48 1.02 -5.47
C ALA A 47 -0.75 1.94 -4.48
N HIS A 48 -0.36 3.15 -4.94
CA HIS A 48 0.24 4.16 -4.07
C HIS A 48 -0.73 4.64 -2.96
N HIS A 49 -1.98 4.91 -3.32
CA HIS A 49 -3.01 5.30 -2.36
C HIS A 49 -3.21 4.22 -1.28
N ASN A 50 -3.35 2.97 -1.70
CA ASN A 50 -3.51 1.82 -0.79
C ASN A 50 -2.28 1.62 0.10
N HIS A 51 -1.08 1.77 -0.44
CA HIS A 51 0.16 1.75 0.33
C HIS A 51 0.14 2.81 1.45
N ARG A 52 -0.19 4.07 1.12
CA ARG A 52 -0.30 5.15 2.12
C ARG A 52 -1.38 4.87 3.17
N TYR A 53 -2.53 4.33 2.76
CA TYR A 53 -3.59 3.95 3.67
C TYR A 53 -3.11 2.91 4.69
N LEU A 54 -2.46 1.85 4.23
CA LEU A 54 -1.96 0.78 5.11
C LEU A 54 -0.85 1.27 6.05
N MET A 55 0.04 2.15 5.59
CA MET A 55 1.03 2.81 6.45
C MET A 55 0.36 3.58 7.59
N ARG A 56 -0.67 4.39 7.29
CA ARG A 56 -1.44 5.11 8.32
C ARG A 56 -2.15 4.18 9.30
N GLN A 57 -2.68 3.04 8.84
CA GLN A 57 -3.28 2.05 9.73
C GLN A 57 -2.23 1.41 10.65
N LEU A 58 -1.03 1.12 10.12
CA LEU A 58 0.07 0.61 10.92
C LEU A 58 0.51 1.64 11.97
N ASP A 59 0.66 2.91 11.59
CA ASP A 59 1.04 3.99 12.51
C ASP A 59 -0.02 4.18 13.61
N ARG A 60 -1.31 4.22 13.24
CA ARG A 60 -2.42 4.29 14.20
C ARG A 60 -2.40 3.10 15.15
N TYR A 61 -2.16 1.89 14.64
CA TYR A 61 -2.07 0.70 15.46
C TYR A 61 -0.88 0.76 16.42
N CYS A 62 0.29 1.19 15.95
CA CYS A 62 1.47 1.40 16.80
C CYS A 62 1.21 2.45 17.89
N LEU A 63 0.51 3.55 17.57
CA LEU A 63 0.12 4.57 18.56
C LEU A 63 -0.82 4.01 19.62
N LEU A 64 -1.84 3.22 19.23
CA LEU A 64 -2.75 2.54 20.17
C LEU A 64 -2.03 1.53 21.08
N LEU A 65 -0.86 1.03 20.67
CA LEU A 65 -0.08 0.05 21.42
C LEU A 65 1.00 0.66 22.32
N ASN A 66 1.46 1.88 22.04
CA ASN A 66 2.55 2.55 22.79
C ASN A 66 2.08 3.30 24.05
N GLY A 67 0.82 3.16 24.42
CA GLY A 67 0.28 3.70 25.66
C GLY A 67 -0.66 4.86 25.43
N THR A 68 -1.95 4.55 25.36
CA THR A 68 -3.04 5.26 26.06
C THR A 68 -4.35 4.60 25.65
N THR A 69 -5.03 4.02 26.62
CA THR A 69 -6.47 3.76 26.53
C THR A 69 -7.12 5.09 26.14
N VAL A 70 -7.60 5.20 24.90
CA VAL A 70 -8.49 6.31 24.52
C VAL A 70 -9.81 6.00 25.22
N LEU A 71 -10.05 6.69 26.34
CA LEU A 71 -11.37 6.90 26.93
C LEU A 71 -12.29 7.58 25.91
#